data_AF-A0A6J8AF27-F1
#
_entry.id   AF-A0A6J8AF27-F1
#
_cell.length_a   1.000
_cell.length_b   1.000
_cell.length_c   1.000
_cell.angle_alpha   90.00
_cell.angle_beta   90.00
_cell.angle_gamma   90.00
#
_symmetry.space_group_name_H-M   'P 1'
#
loop_
_entity.id
_entity.type
_entity.pdbx_description
1 polymer ?
#
loop_
_entity_poly.entity_id
_entity_poly.type
_entity_poly.pdbx_seq_one_letter_code
_entity_poly.pdbx_strand_id
1 'polypeptide(L)'
;MMKLFRYDIEFRFVKGVNLVLADTLSRAFLENDNAKETYRPRIMQENTFEDIPDARLQELIAATSEDAELQTLVDIINDGGPQHRDRVPYCTLPYFEWRDELSIQEGIDVKGEAILIPKSLRHDMKNRLNSAHLGYDSMMRRARGTIFWPGMVKEIKQMTDLCEICQESKPKNQREPLIQHSDGQSP
;
A
#
# COMPACT_ATOMS: atom_id res chain seq x y z
N MET A 1 12.97 19.36 -11.09
CA MET A 1 14.29 19.90 -10.73
C MET A 1 14.38 19.93 -9.21
N MET A 2 14.90 18.87 -8.58
CA MET A 2 15.00 18.76 -7.11
C MET A 2 16.25 19.50 -6.60
N LYS A 3 16.08 20.47 -5.71
CA LYS A 3 17.15 21.05 -4.90
C LYS A 3 17.00 20.56 -3.45
N LEU A 4 17.80 19.56 -3.06
CA LEU A 4 18.21 19.31 -1.68
C LEU A 4 19.63 19.90 -1.55
N PHE A 5 20.05 20.61 -0.50
CA PHE A 5 19.90 20.37 0.93
C PHE A 5 19.87 21.70 1.71
N ARG A 6 19.22 21.71 2.89
CA ARG A 6 19.20 22.83 3.87
C ARG A 6 20.47 22.91 4.74
N TYR A 7 21.56 22.27 4.34
CA TYR A 7 22.76 22.15 5.16
C TYR A 7 23.99 22.56 4.36
N ASP A 8 24.86 23.35 5.01
CA ASP A 8 26.21 23.60 4.54
C ASP A 8 27.07 22.38 4.89
N ILE A 9 27.47 21.62 3.86
CA ILE A 9 28.30 20.42 4.02
C ILE A 9 29.75 20.80 3.79
N GLU A 10 30.59 20.59 4.80
CA GLU A 10 32.04 20.70 4.67
C GLU A 10 32.64 19.30 4.43
N PHE A 11 33.26 19.10 3.27
CA PHE A 11 33.96 17.85 2.96
C PHE A 11 35.38 17.88 3.51
N ARG A 12 35.71 16.93 4.39
CA ARG A 12 37.09 16.69 4.82
C ARG A 12 37.55 15.30 4.40
N PHE A 13 38.74 15.26 3.81
CA PHE A 13 39.40 14.01 3.46
C PHE A 13 39.97 13.34 4.70
N VAL A 14 39.63 12.06 4.90
CA VAL A 14 40.20 11.21 5.95
C VAL A 14 40.82 9.99 5.28
N LYS A 15 42.09 9.72 5.58
CA LYS A 15 42.82 8.56 5.07
C LYS A 15 42.16 7.26 5.58
N GLY A 16 41.99 6.26 4.72
CA GLY A 16 41.20 5.04 5.00
C GLY A 16 41.57 4.27 6.29
N VAL A 17 42.84 4.29 6.71
CA VAL A 17 43.29 3.67 7.99
C VAL A 17 42.74 4.37 9.23
N ASN A 18 42.37 5.64 9.12
CA ASN A 18 41.75 6.42 10.20
C ASN A 18 40.22 6.47 10.06
N LEU A 19 39.67 5.76 9.07
CA LEU A 19 38.25 5.69 8.81
C LEU A 19 37.67 4.58 9.70
N VAL A 20 37.52 4.92 11.00
CA VAL A 20 36.80 4.08 11.96
C VAL A 20 35.41 3.85 11.37
N LEU A 21 35.07 2.59 11.07
CA LEU A 21 33.83 2.17 10.40
C LEU A 21 32.64 3.07 10.79
N ALA A 22 32.11 3.82 9.82
CA ALA A 22 31.00 4.75 10.02
C ALA A 22 29.72 4.09 10.58
N ASP A 23 29.63 2.77 10.50
CA ASP A 23 28.49 1.98 11.00
C ASP A 23 28.34 2.04 12.53
N THR A 24 29.39 2.42 13.28
CA THR A 24 29.31 2.54 14.75
C THR A 24 28.53 3.77 15.21
N LEU A 25 28.45 4.85 14.43
CA LEU A 25 27.72 6.06 14.81
C LEU A 25 26.20 5.95 14.64
N SER A 26 25.71 5.01 13.83
CA SER A 26 24.26 4.77 13.74
C SER A 26 23.70 4.02 14.97
N ARG A 27 24.58 3.37 15.75
CA ARG A 27 24.24 2.50 16.88
C ARG A 27 24.88 2.90 18.20
N ALA A 28 25.75 3.92 18.22
CA ALA A 28 26.31 4.46 19.45
C ALA A 28 25.23 5.28 20.17
N PHE A 29 24.49 4.60 21.04
CA PHE A 29 23.65 5.24 22.04
C PHE A 29 24.52 6.16 22.91
N LEU A 30 24.15 7.44 23.00
CA LEU A 30 24.73 8.36 23.97
C LEU A 30 24.07 8.07 25.32
N GLU A 31 24.87 7.76 26.34
CA GLU A 31 24.43 7.72 27.75
C GLU A 31 24.04 9.13 28.18
N ASN A 32 22.82 9.55 27.85
CA ASN A 32 22.26 10.79 28.34
C ASN A 32 20.99 10.47 29.13
N ASP A 33 21.17 10.29 30.44
CA ASP A 33 20.15 10.03 31.47
C ASP A 33 19.09 11.16 31.61
N ASN A 34 19.07 12.16 30.73
CA ASN A 34 18.15 13.29 30.78
C ASN A 34 17.29 13.47 29.53
N ALA A 35 17.38 12.58 28.55
CA ALA A 35 16.36 12.53 27.51
C ALA A 35 15.22 11.67 28.06
N LYS A 36 14.08 12.29 28.41
CA LYS A 36 12.80 11.59 28.37
C LYS A 36 12.75 10.91 27.00
N GLU A 37 12.98 9.60 26.97
CA GLU A 37 12.84 8.81 25.76
C GLU A 37 11.37 8.88 25.38
N THR A 38 11.03 9.93 24.63
CA THR A 38 9.94 9.83 23.68
C THR A 38 10.42 8.76 22.73
N TYR A 39 10.04 7.52 23.01
CA TYR A 39 10.05 6.40 22.09
C TYR A 39 9.53 6.96 20.77
N ARG A 40 10.43 7.36 19.88
CA ARG A 40 10.13 7.75 18.52
C ARG A 40 10.35 6.46 17.76
N PRO A 41 9.35 5.58 17.66
CA PRO A 41 9.46 4.51 16.71
C PRO A 41 9.80 5.21 15.39
N ARG A 42 10.88 4.77 14.75
CA ARG A 42 11.27 5.19 13.40
C ARG A 42 10.26 4.62 12.40
N ILE A 43 8.97 4.79 12.69
CA ILE A 43 7.91 4.74 11.72
C ILE A 43 8.13 6.03 10.96
N MET A 44 8.75 5.93 9.78
CA MET A 44 8.45 6.91 8.74
C MET A 44 6.93 6.86 8.61
N GLN A 45 6.27 7.83 9.22
CA GLN A 45 4.86 8.05 9.00
C GLN A 45 4.80 8.64 7.59
N GLU A 46 4.81 7.75 6.60
CA GLU A 46 4.58 8.13 5.22
C GLU A 46 3.10 8.52 5.16
N ASN A 47 2.84 9.79 4.85
CA ASN A 47 1.47 10.24 4.66
C ASN A 47 0.95 9.60 3.37
N THR A 48 0.21 8.50 3.52
CA THR A 48 -0.48 7.79 2.44
C THR A 48 -1.38 8.71 1.60
N PHE A 49 -1.79 9.85 2.16
CA PHE A 49 -2.73 10.79 1.57
C PHE A 49 -2.10 12.01 0.86
N GLU A 50 -0.77 12.22 0.89
CA GLU A 50 -0.16 13.40 0.26
C GLU A 50 -0.45 13.52 -1.24
N ASP A 51 -0.64 12.39 -1.92
CA ASP A 51 -0.96 12.33 -3.35
C ASP A 51 -2.47 12.39 -3.66
N ILE A 52 -3.33 12.47 -2.64
CA ILE A 52 -4.80 12.49 -2.80
C ILE A 52 -5.31 13.92 -2.72
N PRO A 53 -6.06 14.41 -3.74
CA PRO A 53 -6.66 15.73 -3.67
C PRO A 53 -7.60 15.87 -2.46
N ASP A 54 -7.55 16.99 -1.74
CA ASP A 54 -8.38 17.26 -0.54
C ASP A 54 -9.87 16.95 -0.75
N ALA A 55 -10.43 17.29 -1.90
CA ALA A 55 -11.85 17.03 -2.21
C ALA A 55 -12.17 15.53 -2.25
N ARG A 56 -11.23 14.69 -2.71
CA ARG A 56 -11.38 13.23 -2.74
C ARG A 56 -11.18 12.61 -1.37
N LEU A 57 -10.30 13.17 -0.57
CA LEU A 57 -10.13 12.77 0.82
C LEU A 57 -11.42 13.01 1.61
N GLN A 58 -12.04 14.18 1.45
CA GLN A 58 -13.32 14.50 2.08
C GLN A 58 -14.47 13.58 1.63
N GLU A 59 -14.52 13.24 0.34
CA GLU A 59 -15.49 12.25 -0.18
C GLU A 59 -15.29 10.87 0.46
N LEU A 60 -14.04 10.42 0.61
CA LEU A 60 -13.72 9.16 1.28
C LEU A 60 -14.13 9.17 2.75
N ILE A 61 -13.81 10.24 3.49
CA ILE A 61 -14.20 10.40 4.90
C ILE A 61 -15.73 10.35 5.04
N ALA A 62 -16.47 11.09 4.20
CA ALA A 62 -17.93 11.09 4.22
C ALA A 62 -18.52 9.72 3.87
N ALA A 63 -17.99 9.05 2.85
CA ALA A 63 -18.44 7.70 2.49
C ALA A 63 -18.10 6.65 3.57
N THR A 64 -16.99 6.85 4.31
CA THR A 64 -16.57 5.97 5.40
C THR A 64 -17.46 6.16 6.62
N SER A 65 -17.90 7.38 6.92
CA SER A 65 -18.84 7.65 8.01
C SER A 65 -20.25 7.10 7.75
N GLU A 66 -20.64 6.99 6.47
CA GLU A 66 -21.91 6.38 6.06
C GLU A 66 -21.87 4.84 6.03
N ASP A 67 -20.68 4.22 5.90
CA ASP A 67 -20.54 2.77 5.83
C ASP A 67 -20.54 2.13 7.21
N ALA A 68 -21.68 1.56 7.59
CA ALA A 68 -21.87 0.91 8.89
C ALA A 68 -20.87 -0.23 9.17
N GLU A 69 -20.36 -0.92 8.15
CA GLU A 69 -19.37 -1.98 8.36
C GLU A 69 -18.01 -1.40 8.74
N LEU A 70 -17.60 -0.30 8.11
CA LEU A 70 -16.36 0.40 8.41
C LEU A 70 -16.45 1.12 9.76
N GLN A 71 -17.59 1.73 10.09
CA GLN A 71 -17.78 2.31 11.44
C GLN A 71 -17.67 1.24 12.55
N THR A 72 -18.24 0.06 12.34
CA THR A 72 -18.06 -1.05 13.29
C THR A 72 -16.59 -1.49 13.37
N LEU A 73 -15.85 -1.42 12.26
CA LEU A 73 -14.44 -1.75 12.22
C LEU A 73 -13.59 -0.71 12.96
N VAL A 74 -13.92 0.58 12.84
CA VAL A 74 -13.30 1.69 13.59
C VAL A 74 -13.42 1.45 15.09
N ASP A 75 -14.62 1.12 15.59
CA ASP A 75 -14.85 0.83 17.01
C ASP A 75 -13.98 -0.34 17.47
N ILE A 76 -13.94 -1.41 16.68
CA ILE A 76 -13.13 -2.60 16.98
C ILE A 76 -11.63 -2.28 17.02
N ILE A 77 -11.13 -1.45 16.10
CA ILE A 77 -9.71 -1.04 16.05
C ILE A 77 -9.37 -0.20 17.29
N ASN A 78 -10.25 0.75 17.66
CA ASN A 78 -10.06 1.62 18.82
C ASN A 78 -10.10 0.85 20.15
N ASP A 79 -10.95 -0.17 20.26
CA ASP A 79 -11.06 -1.03 21.45
C ASP A 79 -9.95 -2.09 21.56
N GLY A 80 -8.98 -2.08 20.63
CA GLY A 80 -7.83 -2.98 20.64
C GLY A 80 -8.09 -4.37 20.05
N GLY A 81 -9.23 -4.57 19.39
CA GLY A 81 -9.56 -5.75 18.59
C GLY A 81 -9.80 -7.06 19.37
N PRO A 82 -10.78 -7.89 18.98
CA PRO A 82 -10.95 -9.21 19.57
C PRO A 82 -9.84 -10.17 19.11
N GLN A 83 -9.27 -10.93 20.05
CA GLN A 83 -8.27 -11.98 19.74
C GLN A 83 -8.88 -13.20 19.04
N HIS A 84 -10.17 -13.44 19.23
CA HIS A 84 -10.87 -14.63 18.72
C HIS A 84 -11.95 -14.25 17.72
N ARG A 85 -12.00 -15.01 16.63
CA ARG A 85 -12.94 -14.83 15.52
C ARG A 85 -14.41 -14.90 15.95
N ASP A 86 -14.72 -15.68 16.99
CA ASP A 86 -16.08 -15.87 17.50
C ASP A 86 -16.67 -14.61 18.18
N ARG A 87 -15.82 -13.64 18.52
CA ARG A 87 -16.22 -12.38 19.16
C ARG A 87 -16.32 -11.22 18.18
N VAL A 88 -16.10 -11.48 16.89
CA VAL A 88 -16.14 -10.47 15.82
C VAL A 88 -17.56 -10.40 15.26
N PRO A 89 -18.16 -9.20 15.16
CA PRO A 89 -19.43 -9.01 14.45
C PRO A 89 -19.41 -9.58 13.03
N TYR A 90 -20.53 -10.15 12.59
CA TYR A 90 -20.59 -10.83 11.29
C TYR A 90 -20.20 -9.92 10.10
N CYS A 91 -20.55 -8.64 10.17
CA CYS A 91 -20.22 -7.65 9.15
C CYS A 91 -18.71 -7.39 9.01
N THR A 92 -17.94 -7.50 10.10
CA THR A 92 -16.49 -7.24 10.12
C THR A 92 -15.66 -8.52 10.08
N LEU A 93 -16.28 -9.70 10.17
CA LEU A 93 -15.62 -11.00 10.00
C LEU A 93 -14.70 -11.10 8.76
N PRO A 94 -15.07 -10.57 7.58
CA PRO A 94 -14.20 -10.63 6.42
C PRO A 94 -12.86 -9.92 6.63
N TYR A 95 -12.79 -8.93 7.52
CA TYR A 95 -11.59 -8.14 7.80
C TYR A 95 -10.68 -8.79 8.85
N PHE A 96 -11.14 -9.81 9.57
CA PHE A 96 -10.43 -10.40 10.71
C PHE A 96 -9.03 -10.96 10.36
N GLU A 97 -8.86 -11.45 9.13
CA GLU A 97 -7.57 -11.96 8.65
C GLU A 97 -6.49 -10.88 8.61
N TRP A 98 -6.89 -9.62 8.45
CA TRP A 98 -6.00 -8.46 8.36
C TRP A 98 -6.03 -7.58 9.58
N ARG A 99 -6.66 -8.00 10.69
CA ARG A 99 -6.85 -7.18 11.90
C ARG A 99 -5.56 -6.52 12.43
N ASP A 100 -4.42 -7.19 12.29
CA ASP A 100 -3.11 -6.72 12.76
C ASP A 100 -2.47 -5.70 11.78
N GLU A 101 -2.99 -5.61 10.55
CA GLU A 101 -2.56 -4.67 9.49
C GLU A 101 -3.49 -3.45 9.38
N LEU A 102 -4.63 -3.45 10.08
CA LEU A 102 -5.63 -2.39 10.02
C LEU A 102 -5.30 -1.27 11.01
N SER A 103 -5.42 -0.03 10.54
CA SER A 103 -5.27 1.17 11.36
C SER A 103 -6.15 2.29 10.84
N ILE A 104 -6.26 3.37 11.61
CA ILE A 104 -7.03 4.56 11.23
C ILE A 104 -6.04 5.71 11.04
N GLN A 105 -6.11 6.39 9.91
CA GLN A 105 -5.29 7.55 9.59
C GLN A 105 -6.21 8.67 9.09
N GLU A 106 -6.16 9.84 9.74
CA GLU A 106 -6.97 11.02 9.39
C GLU A 106 -8.49 10.76 9.23
N GLY A 107 -9.03 9.80 10.00
CA GLY A 107 -10.45 9.43 9.95
C GLY A 107 -10.81 8.45 8.83
N ILE A 108 -9.82 7.83 8.19
CA ILE A 108 -9.97 6.83 7.14
C ILE A 108 -9.34 5.52 7.60
N ASP A 109 -10.04 4.42 7.33
CA ASP A 109 -9.54 3.08 7.60
C ASP A 109 -8.50 2.69 6.54
N VAL A 110 -7.36 2.18 6.98
CA VAL A 110 -6.27 1.74 6.10
C VAL A 110 -5.78 0.34 6.49
N LYS A 111 -5.28 -0.39 5.49
CA LYS A 111 -4.57 -1.66 5.63
C LYS A 111 -3.13 -1.43 5.20
N GLY A 112 -2.22 -1.21 6.15
CA GLY A 112 -0.89 -0.68 5.85
C GLY A 112 -1.02 0.67 5.13
N GLU A 113 -0.58 0.72 3.87
CA GLU A 113 -0.68 1.92 3.03
C GLU A 113 -1.99 1.97 2.19
N ALA A 114 -2.72 0.86 2.11
CA ALA A 114 -3.88 0.75 1.23
C ALA A 114 -5.15 1.24 1.91
N ILE A 115 -5.89 2.12 1.24
CA ILE A 115 -7.14 2.71 1.75
C ILE A 115 -8.27 1.68 1.69
N LEU A 116 -9.01 1.50 2.79
CA LEU A 116 -10.23 0.71 2.77
C LEU A 116 -11.31 1.47 2.03
N ILE A 117 -11.85 0.87 0.97
CA ILE A 117 -12.86 1.51 0.13
C ILE A 117 -14.27 1.19 0.63
N PRO A 118 -15.07 2.20 1.02
CA PRO A 118 -16.47 2.05 1.39
C PRO A 118 -17.28 1.43 0.25
N LYS A 119 -18.33 0.66 0.59
CA LYS A 119 -19.14 -0.06 -0.41
C LYS A 119 -19.66 0.82 -1.55
N SER A 120 -20.08 2.05 -1.21
CA SER A 120 -20.58 3.04 -2.17
C SER A 120 -19.56 3.40 -3.26
N LEU A 121 -18.27 3.46 -2.91
CA LEU A 121 -17.19 3.88 -3.81
C LEU A 121 -16.54 2.73 -4.58
N ARG A 122 -16.77 1.46 -4.17
CA ARG A 122 -16.15 0.29 -4.83
C ARG A 122 -16.46 0.21 -6.32
N HIS A 123 -17.67 0.60 -6.74
CA HIS A 123 -18.03 0.59 -8.17
C HIS A 123 -17.23 1.64 -8.96
N ASP A 124 -17.10 2.87 -8.45
CA ASP A 124 -16.31 3.93 -9.08
C ASP A 124 -14.83 3.52 -9.18
N MET A 125 -14.26 2.97 -8.10
CA MET A 125 -12.87 2.51 -8.09
C MET A 125 -12.61 1.41 -9.13
N LYS A 126 -13.53 0.45 -9.25
CA LYS A 126 -13.46 -0.59 -10.29
C LYS A 126 -13.48 0.02 -11.70
N ASN A 127 -14.39 0.94 -11.96
CA ASN A 127 -14.50 1.64 -13.26
C ASN A 127 -13.21 2.39 -13.61
N ARG A 128 -12.59 3.07 -12.63
CA ARG A 128 -11.30 3.75 -12.82
C ARG A 128 -10.18 2.78 -13.17
N LEU A 129 -10.08 1.66 -12.47
CA LEU A 129 -9.08 0.64 -12.76
C LEU A 129 -9.23 0.10 -14.19
N ASN A 130 -10.47 -0.08 -14.65
CA ASN A 130 -10.76 -0.63 -15.97
C ASN A 130 -10.78 0.40 -17.11
N SER A 131 -10.68 1.70 -16.81
CA SER A 131 -10.78 2.78 -17.81
C SER A 131 -9.84 2.64 -19.00
N ALA A 132 -8.67 2.05 -18.79
CA ALA A 132 -7.65 1.82 -19.82
C ALA A 132 -7.64 0.39 -20.38
N HIS A 133 -8.58 -0.48 -19.98
CA HIS A 133 -8.72 -1.86 -20.47
C HIS A 133 -7.42 -2.70 -20.44
N LEU A 134 -6.57 -2.50 -19.43
CA LEU A 134 -5.20 -3.03 -19.36
C LEU A 134 -5.09 -4.51 -18.94
N GLY A 135 -6.24 -5.19 -18.79
CA GLY A 135 -6.33 -6.56 -18.29
C GLY A 135 -6.13 -6.67 -16.77
N TYR A 136 -6.45 -7.85 -16.24
CA TYR A 136 -6.55 -8.14 -14.81
C TYR A 136 -5.24 -7.86 -14.05
N ASP A 137 -4.10 -8.36 -14.54
CA ASP A 137 -2.83 -8.22 -13.83
C ASP A 137 -2.40 -6.76 -13.71
N SER A 138 -2.62 -5.95 -14.75
CA SER A 138 -2.31 -4.52 -14.74
C SER A 138 -3.22 -3.75 -13.78
N MET A 139 -4.52 -4.06 -13.76
CA MET A 139 -5.48 -3.48 -12.81
C MET A 139 -5.09 -3.83 -11.37
N MET A 140 -4.77 -5.11 -11.11
CA MET A 140 -4.34 -5.55 -9.77
C MET A 140 -3.02 -4.92 -9.35
N ARG A 141 -2.05 -4.74 -10.25
CA ARG A 141 -0.79 -4.05 -9.93
C ARG A 141 -1.02 -2.61 -9.48
N ARG A 142 -2.00 -1.91 -10.07
CA ARG A 142 -2.35 -0.53 -9.69
C ARG A 142 -3.13 -0.45 -8.37
N ALA A 143 -4.02 -1.41 -8.14
CA ALA A 143 -4.83 -1.46 -6.93
C ALA A 143 -4.05 -1.93 -5.70
N ARG A 144 -3.08 -2.84 -5.89
CA ARG A 144 -2.24 -3.35 -4.80
C ARG A 144 -1.44 -2.22 -4.17
N GLY A 145 -1.53 -2.10 -2.85
CA GLY A 145 -0.82 -1.09 -2.07
C GLY A 145 -1.54 0.27 -1.98
N THR A 146 -2.57 0.52 -2.80
CA THR A 146 -3.29 1.80 -2.82
C THR A 146 -4.70 1.69 -2.27
N ILE A 147 -5.43 0.64 -2.63
CA ILE A 147 -6.82 0.43 -2.24
C ILE A 147 -7.08 -1.01 -1.81
N PHE A 148 -8.07 -1.20 -0.93
CA PHE A 148 -8.40 -2.50 -0.38
C PHE A 148 -9.89 -2.64 -0.02
N TRP A 149 -10.45 -3.82 -0.27
CA TRP A 149 -11.66 -4.31 0.40
C TRP A 149 -11.70 -5.85 0.31
N PRO A 150 -12.41 -6.53 1.23
CA PRO A 150 -12.60 -7.97 1.15
C PRO A 150 -13.30 -8.36 -0.15
N GLY A 151 -12.70 -9.30 -0.90
CA GLY A 151 -13.24 -9.75 -2.19
C GLY A 151 -12.81 -8.91 -3.40
N MET A 152 -12.04 -7.83 -3.22
CA MET A 152 -11.54 -6.96 -4.30
C MET A 152 -10.95 -7.74 -5.48
N VAL A 153 -10.09 -8.73 -5.19
CA VAL A 153 -9.44 -9.57 -6.22
C VAL A 153 -10.46 -10.27 -7.10
N LYS A 154 -11.49 -10.87 -6.49
CA LYS A 154 -12.54 -11.60 -7.19
C LYS A 154 -13.41 -10.65 -8.02
N GLU A 155 -13.78 -9.50 -7.45
CA GLU A 155 -14.60 -8.51 -8.14
C GLU A 155 -13.87 -7.89 -9.34
N ILE A 156 -12.59 -7.54 -9.20
CA ILE A 156 -11.77 -7.01 -10.30
C ILE A 156 -11.63 -8.05 -11.41
N LYS A 157 -11.35 -9.31 -11.06
CA LYS A 157 -11.28 -10.41 -12.04
C LYS A 157 -12.59 -10.57 -12.81
N GLN A 158 -13.71 -10.62 -12.09
CA GLN A 158 -15.04 -10.72 -12.70
C GLN A 158 -15.32 -9.55 -13.65
N MET A 159 -14.94 -8.33 -13.27
CA MET A 159 -15.08 -7.15 -14.12
C MET A 159 -14.26 -7.27 -15.41
N THR A 160 -13.01 -7.71 -15.32
CA THR A 160 -12.17 -7.94 -16.52
C THR A 160 -12.77 -9.03 -17.40
N ASP A 161 -13.25 -10.13 -16.81
CA ASP A 161 -13.83 -11.27 -17.53
C ASP A 161 -15.12 -10.90 -18.27
N LEU A 162 -15.92 -9.98 -17.72
CA LEU A 162 -17.14 -9.46 -18.35
C LEU A 162 -16.90 -8.32 -19.35
N CYS A 163 -15.70 -7.75 -19.42
CA CYS A 163 -15.41 -6.61 -20.28
C CYS A 163 -14.95 -7.05 -21.67
N GLU A 164 -15.77 -6.81 -22.69
CA GLU A 164 -15.51 -7.19 -24.09
C GLU A 164 -14.16 -6.67 -24.61
N ILE A 165 -13.87 -5.37 -24.42
CA ILE A 165 -12.62 -4.73 -24.86
C ILE A 165 -11.40 -5.40 -24.20
N CYS A 166 -11.51 -5.74 -22.90
CA CYS A 166 -10.45 -6.47 -22.19
C CYS A 166 -10.30 -7.92 -22.71
N GLN A 167 -11.37 -8.57 -23.17
CA GLN A 167 -11.29 -9.90 -23.76
C GLN A 167 -10.69 -9.86 -25.17
N GLU A 168 -10.99 -8.84 -25.96
CA GLU A 168 -10.44 -8.66 -27.29
C GLU A 168 -8.94 -8.38 -27.29
N SER A 169 -8.47 -7.60 -26.31
CA SER A 169 -7.07 -7.24 -26.14
C SER A 169 -6.19 -8.35 -25.53
N LYS A 170 -6.79 -9.47 -25.08
CA LYS A 170 -6.03 -10.61 -24.57
C LYS A 170 -5.14 -11.18 -25.69
N PRO A 171 -3.88 -11.55 -25.39
CA PRO A 171 -3.01 -12.18 -26.36
C PRO A 171 -3.64 -13.49 -26.86
N LYS A 172 -3.99 -13.52 -28.16
CA LYS A 172 -4.64 -14.68 -28.80
C LYS A 172 -3.63 -15.72 -29.28
N ASN A 173 -2.38 -15.33 -29.49
CA ASN A 173 -1.33 -16.23 -29.99
C ASN A 173 -0.50 -16.80 -28.85
N GLN A 174 -0.14 -18.08 -28.97
CA GLN A 174 0.92 -18.68 -28.16
C GLN A 174 2.22 -17.92 -28.45
N ARG A 175 3.03 -17.68 -27.42
CA ARG A 175 4.38 -17.13 -27.61
C ARG A 175 5.12 -18.07 -28.53
N GLU A 176 5.72 -17.55 -29.61
CA GLU A 176 6.57 -18.36 -30.46
C GLU A 176 7.64 -19.03 -29.59
N PRO A 177 7.85 -20.35 -29.74
CA PRO A 177 8.87 -21.04 -28.97
C PRO A 177 10.23 -20.42 -29.28
N LEU A 178 11.07 -20.28 -28.25
CA LEU A 178 12.45 -19.87 -28.41
C LEU A 178 13.16 -20.90 -29.30
N ILE A 179 13.48 -20.50 -30.53
CA ILE A 179 14.32 -21.30 -31.42
C ILE A 179 15.75 -21.04 -30.99
N GLN A 180 16.35 -21.98 -30.25
CA GLN A 180 17.79 -21.93 -29.99
C GLN A 180 18.53 -22.12 -31.32
N HIS A 181 19.40 -21.18 -31.67
CA HIS A 181 20.35 -21.39 -32.76
C HIS A 181 21.23 -22.60 -32.42
N SER A 182 21.61 -23.38 -33.43
CA SER A 182 22.56 -24.49 -33.23
C SER A 182 23.87 -23.95 -32.69
N ASP A 183 24.32 -24.47 -31.55
CA ASP A 183 25.65 -24.19 -31.02
C ASP A 183 26.70 -24.55 -32.10
N GLY A 184 27.50 -23.56 -32.50
CA GLY A 184 28.70 -23.79 -33.29
C GLY A 184 28.55 -23.68 -34.82
N GLN A 185 28.06 -22.56 -35.34
CA GLN A 185 28.65 -22.06 -36.58
C GLN A 185 29.90 -21.25 -36.21
N SER A 186 31.04 -21.75 -36.68
CA SER A 186 32.42 -21.32 -36.41
C SER A 186 32.65 -19.80 -36.59
N PRO A 187 33.69 -19.24 -35.91
CA PRO A 187 33.87 -17.80 -35.73
C PRO A 187 34.12 -17.01 -37.01
#